data_AF-A0AA93BIK1-F1
#
_entry.id   AF-A0AA93BIK1-F1
#
_cell.length_a   1.000
_cell.length_b   1.000
_cell.length_c   1.000
_cell.angle_alpha   90.00
_cell.angle_beta   90.00
_cell.angle_gamma   90.00
#
_symmetry.space_group_name_H-M   'P 1'
#
loop_
_entity.id
_entity.type
_entity.pdbx_description
1 polymer ?
#
loop_
_entity_poly.entity_id
_entity_poly.type
_entity_poly.pdbx_seq_one_letter_code
_entity_poly.pdbx_strand_id
1 'polypeptide(L)'
;MKRLLHIQFLLVLLLALGYSPLQAKRITQWQAQQQAYSFWGKQMPQKAKAKSRTAITASPSDAYYVFNNDAGGFVIIAGDDAVTPVLGYTSTGSFDAENLPDGLKDLLKSYERQIAALGDNYQANQTATRTAFTGEKLLNTAEWNQMLHSTSIRQTTM
;
A
#
# COMPACT_ATOMS: atom_id res chain seq x y z
N MET A 1 8.80 -55.98 -14.87
CA MET A 1 9.16 -54.81 -15.71
C MET A 1 8.01 -53.80 -15.88
N LYS A 2 6.76 -54.22 -16.18
CA LYS A 2 5.62 -53.31 -16.38
C LYS A 2 5.24 -52.44 -15.15
N ARG A 3 5.33 -52.99 -13.93
CA ARG A 3 5.01 -52.26 -12.68
C ARG A 3 6.05 -51.20 -12.28
N LEU A 4 7.32 -51.41 -12.63
CA LEU A 4 8.39 -50.42 -12.41
C LEU A 4 8.23 -49.21 -13.35
N LEU A 5 7.84 -49.48 -14.60
CA LEU A 5 7.53 -48.45 -15.60
C LEU A 5 6.33 -47.60 -15.17
N HIS A 6 5.28 -48.20 -14.60
CA HIS A 6 4.09 -47.46 -14.15
C HIS A 6 4.39 -46.54 -12.95
N ILE A 7 5.26 -46.95 -12.02
CA ILE A 7 5.67 -46.13 -10.87
C ILE A 7 6.50 -44.91 -11.34
N GLN A 8 7.35 -45.11 -12.35
CA GLN A 8 8.15 -44.02 -12.93
C GLN A 8 7.29 -43.00 -13.69
N PHE A 9 6.26 -43.46 -14.40
CA PHE A 9 5.25 -42.57 -14.99
C PHE A 9 4.43 -41.82 -13.94
N LEU A 10 4.09 -42.45 -12.82
CA LEU A 10 3.35 -41.82 -11.72
C LEU A 10 4.17 -40.72 -11.02
N LEU A 11 5.49 -40.93 -10.85
CA LEU A 11 6.40 -39.92 -10.30
C LEU A 11 6.58 -38.71 -11.22
N VAL A 12 6.66 -38.92 -12.54
CA VAL A 12 6.75 -37.82 -13.52
C VAL A 12 5.43 -37.02 -13.57
N LEU A 13 4.28 -37.70 -13.47
CA LEU A 13 2.97 -37.06 -13.42
C LEU A 13 2.78 -36.23 -12.12
N LEU A 14 3.27 -36.74 -10.98
CA LEU A 14 3.24 -36.03 -9.70
C LEU A 14 4.15 -34.79 -9.70
N LEU A 15 5.31 -34.87 -10.38
CA LEU A 15 6.22 -33.74 -10.53
C LEU A 15 5.66 -32.67 -11.48
N ALA A 16 4.94 -33.07 -12.53
CA ALA A 16 4.31 -32.15 -13.49
C ALA A 16 3.10 -31.38 -12.90
N LEU A 17 2.44 -31.92 -11.88
CA LEU A 17 1.33 -31.26 -11.18
C LEU A 17 1.78 -30.17 -10.18
N GLY A 18 3.08 -30.04 -9.93
CA GLY A 18 3.65 -29.09 -8.96
C GLY A 18 4.06 -27.72 -9.52
N TYR A 19 4.05 -27.52 -10.84
CA TYR A 19 4.48 -26.25 -11.44
C TYR A 19 3.29 -25.28 -11.52
N SER A 20 2.92 -24.71 -10.38
CA SER A 20 2.14 -23.47 -10.40
C SER A 20 3.12 -22.33 -10.68
N PRO A 21 3.06 -21.63 -11.82
CA PRO A 21 3.77 -20.37 -11.94
C PRO A 21 3.18 -19.44 -10.88
N LEU A 22 3.99 -19.06 -9.89
CA LEU A 22 3.70 -17.94 -9.00
C LEU A 22 3.82 -16.67 -9.86
N GLN A 23 2.86 -16.45 -10.76
CA GLN A 23 2.71 -15.15 -11.38
C GLN A 23 2.25 -14.19 -10.29
N ALA A 24 2.96 -13.06 -10.18
CA ALA A 24 2.51 -11.91 -9.43
C ALA A 24 1.05 -11.64 -9.77
N LYS A 25 0.18 -11.70 -8.76
CA LYS A 25 -1.26 -11.64 -8.94
C LYS A 25 -1.71 -10.32 -8.37
N ARG A 26 -2.29 -9.47 -9.23
CA ARG A 26 -3.01 -8.27 -8.81
C ARG A 26 -3.91 -8.61 -7.62
N ILE A 27 -3.75 -7.87 -6.53
CA ILE A 27 -4.52 -8.13 -5.32
C ILE A 27 -5.91 -7.53 -5.47
N THR A 28 -6.91 -8.26 -4.99
CA THR A 28 -8.28 -7.74 -4.95
C THR A 28 -8.40 -6.65 -3.89
N GLN A 29 -9.36 -5.74 -4.06
CA GLN A 29 -9.70 -4.71 -3.07
C GLN A 29 -9.91 -5.30 -1.65
N TRP A 30 -10.50 -6.48 -1.54
CA TRP A 30 -10.70 -7.16 -0.26
C TRP A 30 -9.38 -7.62 0.38
N GLN A 31 -8.46 -8.19 -0.41
CA GLN A 31 -7.12 -8.53 0.07
C GLN A 31 -6.36 -7.27 0.54
N ALA A 32 -6.44 -6.19 -0.24
CA ALA A 32 -5.86 -4.91 0.13
C ALA A 32 -6.45 -4.37 1.45
N GLN A 33 -7.77 -4.52 1.64
CA GLN A 33 -8.45 -4.11 2.86
C GLN A 33 -8.00 -4.93 4.08
N GLN A 34 -7.81 -6.25 3.92
CA GLN A 34 -7.26 -7.09 5.00
C GLN A 34 -5.85 -6.67 5.38
N GLN A 35 -5.02 -6.35 4.39
CA GLN A 35 -3.66 -5.87 4.63
C GLN A 35 -3.67 -4.54 5.40
N ALA A 36 -4.56 -3.62 5.04
CA ALA A 36 -4.77 -2.37 5.77
C ALA A 36 -5.17 -2.62 7.23
N TYR A 37 -6.13 -3.52 7.50
CA TYR A 37 -6.51 -3.87 8.87
C TYR A 37 -5.35 -4.47 9.67
N SER A 38 -4.59 -5.40 9.08
CA SER A 38 -3.42 -6.00 9.72
C SER A 38 -2.36 -4.96 10.06
N PHE A 39 -2.15 -4.00 9.15
CA PHE A 39 -1.23 -2.89 9.35
C PHE A 39 -1.63 -2.03 10.56
N TRP A 40 -2.90 -1.59 10.64
CA TRP A 40 -3.39 -0.83 11.79
C TRP A 40 -3.23 -1.62 13.11
N GLY A 41 -3.54 -2.91 13.11
CA GLY A 41 -3.36 -3.79 14.26
C GLY A 41 -1.93 -3.86 14.78
N LYS A 42 -0.95 -3.89 13.87
CA LYS A 42 0.48 -4.04 14.20
C LYS A 42 1.15 -2.71 14.53
N GLN A 43 0.92 -1.68 13.73
CA GLN A 43 1.63 -0.40 13.86
C GLN A 43 0.92 0.61 14.75
N MET A 44 -0.43 0.58 14.83
CA MET A 44 -1.21 1.57 15.57
C MET A 44 -2.40 0.90 16.27
N PRO A 45 -2.15 0.09 17.32
CA PRO A 45 -3.19 -0.71 17.98
C PRO A 45 -4.34 0.14 18.55
N GLN A 46 -4.09 1.42 18.88
CA GLN A 46 -5.13 2.37 19.28
C GLN A 46 -6.15 2.65 18.15
N LYS A 47 -5.71 2.61 16.88
CA LYS A 47 -6.54 2.83 15.69
C LYS A 47 -7.10 1.55 15.08
N ALA A 48 -6.63 0.38 15.52
CA ALA A 48 -7.10 -0.92 15.05
C ALA A 48 -8.58 -1.20 15.39
N LYS A 49 -9.12 -0.54 16.42
CA LYS A 49 -10.54 -0.64 16.81
C LYS A 49 -11.48 0.19 15.93
N ALA A 50 -10.94 1.19 15.23
CA ALA A 50 -11.73 2.00 14.32
C ALA A 50 -11.94 1.26 13.00
N LYS A 51 -13.11 1.45 12.38
CA LYS A 51 -13.37 0.86 11.08
C LYS A 51 -12.45 1.54 10.06
N SER A 52 -11.69 0.73 9.33
CA SER A 52 -11.11 1.16 8.06
C SER A 52 -12.27 1.21 7.07
N ARG A 53 -12.55 2.37 6.49
CA ARG A 53 -13.58 2.51 5.45
C ARG A 53 -13.12 1.75 4.20
N THR A 54 -14.07 1.28 3.39
CA THR A 54 -13.84 0.71 2.05
C THR A 54 -12.88 1.59 1.26
N ALA A 55 -12.00 1.00 0.45
CA ALA A 55 -11.03 1.74 -0.37
C ALA A 55 -11.70 2.95 -1.03
N ILE A 56 -11.24 4.15 -0.67
CA ILE A 56 -11.86 5.40 -1.12
C ILE A 56 -11.44 5.70 -2.55
N THR A 57 -10.27 5.19 -2.94
CA THR A 57 -9.74 5.38 -4.28
C THR A 57 -8.89 4.16 -4.63
N ALA A 58 -9.35 3.40 -5.63
CA ALA A 58 -8.46 2.58 -6.43
C ALA A 58 -7.82 3.51 -7.46
N SER A 59 -6.51 3.40 -7.66
CA SER A 59 -5.89 4.01 -8.84
C SER A 59 -6.60 3.51 -10.10
N PRO A 60 -6.76 4.31 -11.18
CA PRO A 60 -7.40 3.87 -12.42
C PRO A 60 -6.82 2.58 -13.03
N SER A 61 -5.56 2.27 -12.69
CA SER A 61 -4.82 1.10 -13.15
C SER A 61 -4.77 -0.04 -12.14
N ASP A 62 -5.51 0.00 -11.03
CA ASP A 62 -5.43 -0.95 -9.90
C ASP A 62 -4.00 -1.15 -9.36
N ALA A 63 -3.13 -0.16 -9.53
CA ALA A 63 -1.78 -0.13 -8.98
C ALA A 63 -1.74 0.07 -7.45
N TYR A 64 -2.73 0.75 -6.85
CA TYR A 64 -2.83 0.90 -5.39
C TYR A 64 -4.26 1.15 -4.91
N TYR A 65 -4.47 0.92 -3.62
CA TYR A 65 -5.71 1.16 -2.89
C TYR A 65 -5.46 2.04 -1.67
N VAL A 66 -6.29 3.06 -1.45
CA VAL A 66 -6.19 3.92 -0.26
C VAL A 66 -7.36 3.69 0.70
N PHE A 67 -7.04 3.47 1.97
CA PHE A 67 -8.02 3.24 3.04
C PHE A 67 -7.89 4.30 4.14
N ASN A 68 -8.95 5.09 4.34
CA ASN A 68 -9.04 5.98 5.50
C ASN A 68 -9.47 5.19 6.75
N ASN A 69 -8.97 5.62 7.90
CA ASN A 69 -9.38 5.13 9.20
C ASN A 69 -10.29 6.15 9.89
N ASP A 70 -11.40 5.70 10.48
CA ASP A 70 -12.36 6.60 11.15
C ASP A 70 -11.77 7.32 12.37
N ALA A 71 -10.73 6.77 13.01
CA ALA A 71 -9.97 7.43 14.05
C ALA A 71 -8.90 8.39 13.50
N GLY A 72 -8.96 8.72 12.20
CA GLY A 72 -8.05 9.58 11.47
C GLY A 72 -6.84 8.84 10.89
N GLY A 73 -6.29 9.40 9.83
CA GLY A 73 -5.19 8.83 9.07
C GLY A 73 -5.65 7.95 7.90
N PHE A 74 -4.69 7.57 7.07
CA PHE A 74 -4.92 6.69 5.94
C PHE A 74 -3.71 5.83 5.66
N VAL A 75 -3.93 4.71 4.98
CA VAL A 75 -2.89 3.80 4.51
C VAL A 75 -3.06 3.54 3.02
N ILE A 76 -1.94 3.56 2.29
CA ILE A 76 -1.84 3.26 0.87
C ILE A 76 -1.28 1.84 0.73
N ILE A 77 -2.07 0.95 0.16
CA ILE A 77 -1.74 -0.45 -0.06
C ILE A 77 -1.43 -0.66 -1.54
N ALA A 78 -0.35 -1.37 -1.84
CA ALA A 78 -0.02 -1.72 -3.23
C ALA A 78 -1.10 -2.64 -3.81
N GLY A 79 -1.47 -2.45 -5.08
CA GLY A 79 -2.45 -3.26 -5.81
C GLY A 79 -1.86 -4.53 -6.42
N ASP A 80 -0.57 -4.76 -6.22
CA ASP A 80 0.17 -5.91 -6.71
C ASP A 80 0.94 -6.57 -5.56
N ASP A 81 0.88 -7.90 -5.46
CA ASP A 81 1.55 -8.67 -4.41
C ASP A 81 3.07 -8.80 -4.61
N ALA A 82 3.60 -8.41 -5.78
CA ALA A 82 5.03 -8.33 -6.05
C ALA A 82 5.71 -7.12 -5.39
N VAL A 83 4.94 -6.16 -4.88
CA VAL A 83 5.42 -4.88 -4.32
C VAL A 83 5.30 -4.88 -2.80
N THR A 84 6.07 -4.02 -2.12
CA THR A 84 5.89 -3.83 -0.67
C THR A 84 4.42 -3.52 -0.36
N PRO A 85 3.75 -4.28 0.53
CA PRO A 85 2.30 -4.19 0.67
C PRO A 85 1.79 -2.82 1.12
N VAL A 86 2.60 -2.03 1.83
CA VAL A 86 2.24 -0.68 2.29
C VAL A 86 3.18 0.32 1.63
N LEU A 87 2.64 1.19 0.77
CA LEU A 87 3.38 2.21 0.04
C LEU A 87 3.56 3.50 0.85
N GLY A 88 2.66 3.74 1.82
CA GLY A 88 2.71 4.91 2.70
C GLY A 88 1.53 4.94 3.66
N TYR A 89 1.68 5.68 4.75
CA TYR A 89 0.60 5.88 5.73
C TYR A 89 0.76 7.22 6.46
N THR A 90 -0.33 7.66 7.08
CA THR A 90 -0.33 8.75 8.07
C THR A 90 -1.29 8.40 9.20
N SER A 91 -0.97 8.85 10.41
CA SER A 91 -1.83 8.72 11.59
C SER A 91 -2.89 9.82 11.70
N THR A 92 -2.83 10.87 10.88
CA THR A 92 -3.72 12.04 10.98
C THR A 92 -4.27 12.45 9.61
N GLY A 93 -5.36 13.22 9.64
CA GLY A 93 -6.05 13.67 8.42
C GLY A 93 -6.85 12.56 7.74
N SER A 94 -7.18 12.76 6.47
CA SER A 94 -7.89 11.79 5.64
C SER A 94 -7.44 11.96 4.19
N PHE A 95 -7.41 10.87 3.44
CA PHE A 95 -7.21 10.93 2.00
C PHE A 95 -8.49 11.39 1.31
N ASP A 96 -8.38 12.39 0.45
CA ASP A 96 -9.44 12.88 -0.42
C ASP A 96 -8.86 13.04 -1.83
N ALA A 97 -9.30 12.19 -2.76
CA ALA A 97 -8.77 12.14 -4.12
C ALA A 97 -9.01 13.43 -4.92
N GLU A 98 -10.11 14.15 -4.63
CA GLU A 98 -10.47 15.37 -5.34
C GLU A 98 -9.64 16.57 -4.87
N ASN A 99 -9.16 16.52 -3.63
CA ASN A 99 -8.47 17.63 -2.95
C ASN A 99 -7.02 17.30 -2.57
N LEU A 100 -6.30 16.55 -3.40
CA LEU A 100 -4.89 16.22 -3.14
C LEU A 100 -3.96 17.42 -3.44
N PRO A 101 -2.96 17.69 -2.59
CA PRO A 101 -1.85 18.58 -2.95
C PRO A 101 -1.10 18.07 -4.18
N ASP A 102 -0.63 18.98 -5.04
CA ASP A 102 -0.03 18.59 -6.32
C ASP A 102 1.21 17.69 -6.17
N GLY A 103 2.06 17.95 -5.17
CA GLY A 103 3.21 17.07 -4.88
C GLY A 103 2.80 15.63 -4.51
N LEU A 104 1.68 15.46 -3.81
CA LEU A 104 1.16 14.12 -3.49
C LEU A 104 0.58 13.45 -4.73
N LYS A 105 -0.13 14.20 -5.58
CA LYS A 105 -0.62 13.67 -6.88
C LYS A 105 0.55 13.14 -7.73
N ASP A 106 1.64 13.89 -7.82
CA ASP A 106 2.81 13.50 -8.60
C ASP A 106 3.53 12.27 -8.03
N LEU A 107 3.61 12.16 -6.70
CA LEU A 107 4.13 10.97 -6.03
C LEU A 107 3.28 9.73 -6.38
N LEU A 108 1.96 9.82 -6.26
CA LEU A 108 1.06 8.71 -6.57
C LEU A 108 1.14 8.28 -8.04
N LYS A 109 1.19 9.24 -8.98
CA LYS A 109 1.45 8.96 -10.40
C LYS A 109 2.80 8.28 -10.65
N SER A 110 3.80 8.60 -9.83
CA SER A 110 5.09 7.91 -9.87
C SER A 110 4.97 6.45 -9.45
N TYR A 111 4.16 6.15 -8.42
CA TYR A 111 3.87 4.78 -8.02
C TYR A 111 3.12 4.00 -9.10
N GLU A 112 2.11 4.61 -9.74
CA GLU A 112 1.40 3.95 -10.85
C GLU A 112 2.37 3.55 -11.98
N ARG A 113 3.27 4.46 -12.38
CA ARG A 113 4.29 4.18 -13.40
C ARG A 113 5.25 3.08 -12.98
N GLN A 114 5.73 3.13 -11.73
CA GLN A 114 6.65 2.13 -11.21
C GLN A 114 6.00 0.75 -11.20
N ILE A 115 4.77 0.63 -10.70
CA ILE A 115 4.04 -0.64 -10.62
C ILE A 115 3.69 -1.15 -12.02
N ALA A 116 3.27 -0.27 -12.93
CA ALA A 116 3.01 -0.65 -14.33
C ALA A 116 4.27 -1.14 -15.06
N ALA A 117 5.45 -0.60 -14.73
CA ALA A 117 6.72 -1.00 -15.33
C ALA A 117 7.23 -2.37 -14.84
N LEU A 118 6.68 -2.92 -13.75
CA LEU A 118 7.10 -4.22 -13.23
C LEU A 118 6.75 -5.36 -14.21
N GLY A 119 5.62 -5.27 -14.91
CA GLY A 119 5.21 -6.25 -15.93
C GLY A 119 5.17 -7.71 -15.45
N ASP A 120 5.04 -8.67 -16.39
CA ASP A 120 4.93 -10.11 -16.07
C ASP A 120 6.24 -10.75 -15.58
N ASN A 121 7.37 -10.03 -15.69
CA ASN A 121 8.72 -10.57 -15.42
C ASN A 121 9.27 -10.16 -14.05
N TYR A 122 8.49 -9.49 -13.21
CA TYR A 122 8.95 -9.10 -11.90
C TYR A 122 8.89 -10.27 -10.93
N GLN A 123 10.06 -10.72 -10.47
CA GLN A 123 10.16 -11.61 -9.33
C GLN A 123 9.67 -10.84 -8.10
N ALA A 124 8.61 -11.32 -7.45
CA ALA A 124 8.09 -10.73 -6.22
C ALA A 124 9.26 -10.35 -5.32
N ASN A 125 9.35 -9.06 -4.95
CA ASN A 125 10.44 -8.59 -4.11
C ASN A 125 10.50 -9.50 -2.89
N GLN A 126 11.56 -10.32 -2.80
CA GLN A 126 11.95 -10.96 -1.55
C GLN A 126 11.93 -9.84 -0.54
N THR A 127 11.06 -9.98 0.46
CA THR A 127 10.76 -8.99 1.48
C THR A 127 11.99 -8.14 1.71
N ALA A 128 11.98 -6.89 1.20
CA ALA A 128 13.00 -5.95 1.56
C ALA A 128 12.81 -5.79 3.06
N THR A 129 13.55 -6.58 3.82
CA THR A 129 13.70 -6.44 5.25
C THR A 129 14.55 -5.19 5.38
N ARG A 130 13.97 -4.03 5.06
CA ARG A 130 14.38 -2.80 5.69
C ARG A 130 14.18 -3.12 7.15
N THR A 131 15.29 -3.30 7.85
CA THR A 131 15.32 -3.27 9.30
C THR A 131 14.43 -2.11 9.67
N ALA A 132 13.25 -2.40 10.23
CA ALA A 132 12.32 -1.36 10.62
C ALA A 132 13.16 -0.42 11.47
N PHE A 133 13.28 0.85 11.05
CA PHE A 133 13.96 1.84 11.85
C PHE A 133 13.06 2.05 13.08
N THR A 134 13.23 1.20 14.08
CA THR A 134 12.46 1.18 15.32
C THR A 134 12.92 2.37 16.15
N GLY A 135 12.42 3.55 15.80
CA GLY A 135 12.85 4.80 16.42
C GLY A 135 12.48 6.08 15.68
N GLU A 136 11.55 6.05 14.71
CA GLU A 136 11.05 7.29 14.11
C GLU A 136 10.33 8.13 15.16
N LYS A 137 11.04 9.11 15.71
CA LYS A 137 10.46 10.19 16.50
C LYS A 137 10.02 11.27 15.53
N LEU A 138 8.71 11.48 15.42
CA LEU A 138 8.18 12.64 14.74
C LEU A 138 8.80 13.89 15.37
N LEU A 139 9.55 14.64 14.57
CA LEU A 139 10.11 15.91 15.00
C LEU A 139 8.99 16.94 14.94
N ASN A 140 8.82 17.70 16.03
CA ASN A 140 7.90 18.84 16.01
C ASN A 140 8.50 19.92 15.12
N THR A 141 8.06 19.96 13.86
CA THR A 141 8.41 20.97 12.87
C THR A 141 7.22 21.90 12.62
N ALA A 142 7.46 23.07 12.03
CA ALA A 142 6.39 23.98 11.66
C ALA A 142 5.44 23.35 10.60
N GLU A 143 4.14 23.61 10.76
CA GLU A 143 3.09 23.16 9.83
C GLU A 143 2.99 24.09 8.61
N TRP A 144 4.00 24.05 7.75
CA TRP A 144 4.01 24.84 6.52
C TRP A 144 2.91 24.38 5.55
N ASN A 145 2.22 25.33 4.92
CA ASN A 145 1.26 25.07 3.86
C ASN A 145 1.50 26.03 2.67
N GLN A 146 0.78 25.80 1.56
CA GLN A 146 0.93 26.59 0.33
C GLN A 146 0.12 27.90 0.34
N MET A 147 -0.59 28.22 1.42
CA MET A 147 -1.42 29.41 1.51
C MET A 147 -0.63 30.60 2.09
N LEU A 148 -0.92 31.79 1.58
CA LEU A 148 -0.42 33.03 2.16
C LEU A 148 -0.94 33.18 3.60
N HIS A 149 -0.02 33.40 4.53
CA HIS A 149 -0.35 33.78 5.90
C HIS A 149 -0.98 35.19 5.89
N SER A 150 -2.31 35.27 5.89
CA SER A 150 -3.02 36.54 6.07
C SER A 150 -2.98 36.93 7.55
N THR A 151 -1.90 37.58 7.99
CA THR A 151 -1.95 38.36 9.23
C THR A 151 -2.82 39.58 8.98
N SER A 152 -4.07 39.55 9.45
CA SER A 152 -4.91 40.74 9.53
C SER A 152 -4.26 41.70 10.52
N ILE A 153 -3.45 42.62 10.01
CA ILE A 153 -3.02 43.78 10.80
C ILE A 153 -4.27 44.62 10.97
N ARG A 154 -4.88 44.55 12.15
CA ARG A 154 -5.83 45.56 12.60
C ARG A 154 -5.11 46.90 12.56
N GLN A 155 -5.45 47.73 11.57
CA GLN A 155 -5.13 49.14 11.65
C GLN A 155 -5.93 49.71 12.82
N THR A 156 -5.26 49.89 13.96
CA THR A 156 -5.74 50.77 15.02
C THR A 156 -5.52 52.19 14.51
N THR A 157 -6.57 52.78 13.93
CA THR A 157 -6.64 54.22 13.69
C THR A 157 -6.75 54.90 15.05
N MET A 158 -5.79 55.78 15.36
CA MET A 158 -5.91 56.81 16.40
C MET A 158 -6.76 57.97 15.89
#